data_AF-A0A080MG96-F1
#
_entry.id   AF-A0A080MG96-F1
#
_cell.length_a   1.000
_cell.length_b   1.000
_cell.length_c   1.000
_cell.angle_alpha   90.00
_cell.angle_beta   90.00
_cell.angle_gamma   90.00
#
_symmetry.space_group_name_H-M   'P 1'
#
loop_
_entity.id
_entity.type
_entity.pdbx_description
1 polymer ?
#
loop_
_entity_poly.entity_id
_entity_poly.type
_entity_poly.pdbx_seq_one_letter_code
_entity_poly.pdbx_strand_id
1 'polypeptide(L)'
;MNRLRRQATIALIALPACFYPLTLMAQQPGAGAGKVTISIAQPVPGSTVDHHVVKVRGAASRKGNEHVWLLARRTDFAPLWWPQREVAVDPQSGRFEGPVTLGGPQDVDWDFDIAAVLADTQAHTQLLDYWKKAMTTGDWRPIDLPRGIQGLAVVKVKKTRR
;
A
#
# COMPACT_ATOMS: atom_id res chain seq x y z
N MET A 1 -1.90 -50.99 76.78
CA MET A 1 -1.30 -49.99 77.69
C MET A 1 -1.19 -48.67 76.96
N ASN A 2 -1.84 -47.63 77.51
CA ASN A 2 -1.76 -46.19 77.21
C ASN A 2 -2.14 -45.70 75.80
N ARG A 3 -2.92 -44.63 75.57
CA ARG A 3 -3.73 -43.72 76.39
C ARG A 3 -4.63 -42.92 75.43
N LEU A 4 -5.93 -42.86 75.75
CA LEU A 4 -6.78 -41.66 75.85
C LEU A 4 -6.85 -40.59 74.72
N ARG A 5 -8.12 -40.35 74.31
CA ARG A 5 -8.85 -39.05 74.25
C ARG A 5 -8.47 -38.10 73.09
N ARG A 6 -9.35 -37.29 72.49
CA ARG A 6 -10.62 -36.65 72.89
C ARG A 6 -11.25 -36.02 71.63
N GLN A 7 -12.57 -36.12 71.56
CA GLN A 7 -13.56 -35.05 71.35
C GLN A 7 -13.42 -34.03 70.19
N ALA A 8 -14.58 -33.89 69.54
CA ALA A 8 -14.97 -32.90 68.55
C ALA A 8 -14.75 -31.44 68.97
N THR A 9 -14.50 -30.57 67.99
CA THR A 9 -14.99 -29.19 67.96
C THR A 9 -15.13 -28.76 66.51
N ILE A 10 -16.35 -28.37 66.16
CA ILE A 10 -16.76 -27.71 64.92
C ILE A 10 -16.15 -26.31 64.92
N ALA A 11 -15.47 -25.92 63.84
CA ALA A 11 -15.15 -24.54 63.55
C ALA A 11 -15.52 -24.26 62.10
N LEU A 12 -16.73 -23.71 61.94
CA LEU A 12 -17.23 -23.10 60.72
C LEU A 12 -16.38 -21.83 60.48
N ILE A 13 -15.48 -21.84 59.51
CA ILE A 13 -14.73 -20.63 59.09
C ILE A 13 -15.27 -20.23 57.73
N ALA A 14 -16.19 -19.26 57.75
CA ALA A 14 -16.57 -18.47 56.59
C ALA A 14 -15.47 -17.44 56.32
N LEU A 15 -14.96 -17.37 55.09
CA LEU A 15 -14.09 -16.32 54.56
C LEU A 15 -14.07 -16.45 53.01
N PRO A 16 -13.79 -15.38 52.25
CA PRO A 16 -14.79 -14.63 51.52
C PRO A 16 -14.76 -14.90 50.01
N ALA A 17 -15.91 -14.69 49.35
CA ALA A 17 -16.02 -14.66 47.90
C ALA A 17 -15.08 -13.60 47.32
N CYS A 18 -13.96 -14.05 46.74
CA CYS A 18 -13.10 -13.22 45.91
C CYS A 18 -13.84 -12.94 44.60
N PHE A 19 -14.64 -11.88 44.60
CA PHE A 19 -15.02 -11.17 43.38
C PHE A 19 -13.73 -10.64 42.74
N TYR A 20 -13.16 -11.41 41.83
CA TYR A 20 -12.18 -10.87 40.90
C TYR A 20 -12.93 -9.92 39.97
N PRO A 21 -12.60 -8.62 39.91
CA PRO A 21 -13.06 -7.82 38.80
C PRO A 21 -12.42 -8.40 37.54
N LEU A 22 -13.27 -8.99 36.68
CA LEU A 22 -12.91 -9.34 35.32
C LEU A 22 -12.55 -8.02 34.62
N THR A 23 -11.27 -7.64 34.70
CA THR A 23 -10.77 -6.49 33.97
C THR A 23 -10.77 -6.94 32.51
N LEU A 24 -11.85 -6.61 31.80
CA LEU A 24 -11.91 -6.66 30.36
C LEU A 24 -10.81 -5.71 29.87
N MET A 25 -9.61 -6.23 29.65
CA MET A 25 -8.62 -5.60 28.81
C MET A 25 -9.26 -5.55 27.42
N ALA A 26 -9.99 -4.47 27.14
CA ALA A 26 -10.22 -4.04 25.78
C ALA A 26 -8.82 -3.87 25.19
N GLN A 27 -8.35 -4.86 24.42
CA GLN A 27 -7.22 -4.68 23.53
C GLN A 27 -7.66 -3.58 22.58
N GLN A 28 -7.24 -2.34 22.88
CA GLN A 28 -7.23 -1.27 21.89
C GLN A 28 -6.44 -1.85 20.70
N PRO A 29 -7.01 -1.92 19.49
CA PRO A 29 -6.24 -2.20 18.32
C PRO A 29 -5.20 -1.09 18.23
N GLY A 30 -3.96 -1.41 18.63
CA GLY A 30 -2.84 -0.52 18.42
C GLY A 30 -2.77 -0.28 16.93
N ALA A 31 -3.20 0.90 16.49
CA ALA A 31 -2.90 1.41 15.18
C ALA A 31 -1.36 1.48 15.11
N GLY A 32 -0.76 0.41 14.62
CA GLY A 32 0.68 0.32 14.47
C GLY A 32 1.12 1.51 13.64
N ALA A 33 1.95 2.38 14.21
CA ALA A 33 2.54 3.50 13.52
C ALA A 33 3.59 3.03 12.47
N GLY A 34 3.34 1.92 11.76
CA GLY A 34 4.24 1.37 10.73
C GLY A 34 4.42 2.37 9.60
N LYS A 35 5.65 2.68 9.19
CA LYS A 35 5.93 3.68 8.15
C LYS A 35 5.30 3.31 6.80
N VAL A 36 4.58 4.23 6.17
CA VAL A 36 4.10 4.05 4.78
C VAL A 36 5.33 4.06 3.87
N THR A 37 5.50 3.02 3.05
CA THR A 37 6.64 2.91 2.13
C THR A 37 6.19 2.29 0.81
N ILE A 38 6.80 2.74 -0.29
CA ILE A 38 6.60 2.17 -1.62
C ILE A 38 7.94 2.07 -2.35
N SER A 39 8.11 1.01 -3.12
CA SER A 39 9.31 0.75 -3.91
C SER A 39 8.98 0.04 -5.22
N ILE A 40 9.79 0.28 -6.23
CA ILE A 40 9.74 -0.41 -7.52
C ILE A 40 10.98 -1.30 -7.62
N ALA A 41 10.76 -2.60 -7.84
CA ALA A 41 11.81 -3.59 -8.03
C ALA A 41 12.09 -3.85 -9.52
N GLN A 42 11.07 -3.74 -10.36
CA GLN A 42 11.19 -3.80 -11.82
C GLN A 42 10.25 -2.75 -12.45
N PRO A 43 10.68 -2.06 -13.51
CA PRO A 43 12.01 -2.13 -14.12
C PRO A 43 13.10 -1.54 -13.21
N VAL A 44 14.36 -1.89 -13.47
CA VAL A 44 15.50 -1.29 -12.77
C VAL A 44 15.83 0.08 -13.37
N PRO A 45 16.34 1.04 -12.58
CA PRO A 45 16.74 2.34 -13.11
C PRO A 45 17.74 2.22 -14.26
N GLY A 46 17.49 2.94 -15.34
CA GLY A 46 18.34 2.96 -16.55
C GLY A 46 18.11 1.80 -17.52
N SER A 47 17.18 0.87 -17.24
CA SER A 47 16.88 -0.21 -18.17
C SER A 47 16.28 0.32 -19.47
N THR A 48 16.60 -0.35 -20.59
CA THR A 48 15.93 -0.16 -21.87
C THR A 48 14.67 -1.00 -21.94
N VAL A 49 13.63 -0.46 -22.58
CA VAL A 49 12.37 -1.17 -22.83
C VAL A 49 12.03 -1.07 -24.31
N ASP A 50 11.92 -2.22 -24.96
CA ASP A 50 11.59 -2.41 -26.38
C ASP A 50 10.08 -2.62 -26.63
N HIS A 51 9.26 -2.53 -25.58
CA HIS A 51 7.82 -2.71 -25.62
C HIS A 51 7.07 -1.44 -25.20
N HIS A 52 5.89 -1.24 -25.79
CA HIS A 52 5.01 -0.13 -25.42
C HIS A 52 4.44 -0.29 -24.00
N VAL A 53 4.37 -1.51 -23.49
CA VAL A 53 3.83 -1.83 -22.17
C VAL A 53 4.93 -2.43 -21.32
N VAL A 54 5.18 -1.82 -20.17
CA VAL A 54 6.14 -2.27 -19.17
C VAL A 54 5.42 -2.90 -18.01
N LYS A 55 5.89 -4.07 -17.61
CA LYS A 55 5.43 -4.75 -16.42
C LYS A 55 6.17 -4.22 -15.20
N VAL A 56 5.47 -3.51 -14.34
CA VAL A 56 6.02 -2.96 -13.08
C VAL A 56 5.80 -3.97 -11.96
N ARG A 57 6.83 -4.20 -11.16
CA ARG A 57 6.76 -4.98 -9.92
C ARG A 57 7.34 -4.18 -8.78
N GLY A 58 6.71 -4.25 -7.62
CA GLY A 58 7.18 -3.53 -6.45
C GLY A 58 6.60 -4.05 -5.15
N ALA A 59 6.85 -3.31 -4.09
CA ALA A 59 6.32 -3.59 -2.77
C ALA A 59 5.82 -2.29 -2.10
N ALA A 60 4.75 -2.41 -1.34
CA ALA A 60 4.15 -1.32 -0.59
C ALA A 60 3.80 -1.78 0.84
N SER A 61 4.12 -0.92 1.82
CA SER A 61 3.63 -1.03 3.19
C SER A 61 2.62 0.09 3.44
N ARG A 62 1.43 -0.29 3.89
CA ARG A 62 0.24 0.56 4.04
C ARG A 62 -0.21 0.59 5.49
N LYS A 63 -0.78 1.70 5.95
CA LYS A 63 -1.29 1.85 7.33
C LYS A 63 -2.80 1.69 7.43
N GLY A 64 -3.50 1.61 6.29
CA GLY A 64 -4.94 1.45 6.23
C GLY A 64 -5.41 1.36 4.78
N ASN A 65 -6.30 2.27 4.40
CA ASN A 65 -6.99 2.25 3.11
C ASN A 65 -6.20 2.96 2.01
N GLU A 66 -4.86 2.94 2.05
CA GLU A 66 -4.07 3.49 0.95
C GLU A 66 -4.14 2.60 -0.29
N HIS A 67 -4.16 3.25 -1.44
CA HIS A 67 -4.23 2.63 -2.76
C HIS A 67 -2.90 2.77 -3.48
N VAL A 68 -2.47 1.73 -4.19
CA VAL A 68 -1.27 1.80 -5.03
C VAL A 68 -1.67 2.13 -6.46
N TRP A 69 -1.10 3.21 -6.98
CA TRP A 69 -1.29 3.64 -8.37
C TRP A 69 0.01 3.61 -9.14
N LEU A 70 -0.07 3.16 -10.39
CA LEU A 70 1.01 3.26 -11.35
C LEU A 70 0.81 4.48 -12.24
N LEU A 71 1.89 5.18 -12.53
CA LEU A 71 1.91 6.36 -13.39
C LEU A 71 3.09 6.29 -14.35
N ALA A 72 3.00 7.03 -15.44
CA ALA A 72 4.09 7.26 -16.37
C ALA A 72 4.18 8.73 -16.76
N ARG A 73 5.39 9.16 -17.13
CA ARG A 73 5.61 10.36 -17.91
C ARG A 73 6.82 10.20 -18.80
N ARG A 74 6.86 10.90 -19.92
CA ARG A 74 8.12 11.24 -20.56
C ARG A 74 8.79 12.29 -19.68
N THR A 75 10.10 12.23 -19.56
CA THR A 75 10.83 13.10 -18.63
C THR A 75 10.67 14.60 -18.94
N ASP A 76 10.41 14.97 -20.20
CA ASP A 76 10.15 16.33 -20.66
C ASP A 76 8.75 16.87 -20.30
N PHE A 77 7.84 16.03 -19.80
CA PHE A 77 6.51 16.43 -19.32
C PHE A 77 6.48 16.75 -17.81
N ALA A 78 7.62 16.71 -17.12
CA ALA A 78 7.67 17.06 -15.70
C ALA A 78 7.11 18.50 -15.46
N PRO A 79 6.30 18.71 -14.42
CA PRO A 79 5.99 17.79 -13.32
C PRO A 79 4.77 16.88 -13.55
N LEU A 80 4.12 16.94 -14.71
CA LEU A 80 2.83 16.30 -14.98
C LEU A 80 2.97 14.78 -15.23
N TRP A 81 1.91 14.04 -14.93
CA TRP A 81 1.86 12.57 -14.99
C TRP A 81 0.63 12.07 -15.73
N TRP A 82 0.77 10.89 -16.36
CA TRP A 82 -0.35 10.08 -16.82
C TRP A 82 -0.62 8.95 -15.83
N PRO A 83 -1.68 9.06 -14.99
CA PRO A 83 -2.18 7.93 -14.22
C PRO A 83 -2.55 6.76 -15.13
N GLN A 84 -1.98 5.59 -14.83
CA GLN A 84 -2.15 4.39 -15.66
C GLN A 84 -3.25 3.50 -15.12
N ARG A 85 -3.20 3.16 -13.82
CA ARG A 85 -4.21 2.36 -13.10
C ARG A 85 -3.87 2.18 -11.63
N GLU A 86 -4.88 1.83 -10.86
CA GLU A 86 -4.70 1.18 -9.56
C GLU A 86 -4.18 -0.26 -9.73
N VAL A 87 -3.35 -0.72 -8.80
CA VAL A 87 -2.91 -2.11 -8.70
C VAL A 87 -3.21 -2.67 -7.32
N ALA A 88 -3.67 -3.93 -7.30
CA ALA A 88 -3.88 -4.66 -6.05
C ALA A 88 -2.52 -4.96 -5.39
N VAL A 89 -2.49 -4.85 -4.07
CA VAL A 89 -1.35 -5.23 -3.25
C VAL A 89 -1.71 -6.53 -2.53
N ASP A 90 -0.85 -7.53 -2.68
CA ASP A 90 -0.97 -8.79 -1.96
C ASP A 90 -0.89 -8.55 -0.44
N PRO A 91 -1.90 -8.95 0.34
CA PRO A 91 -1.98 -8.62 1.77
C PRO A 91 -0.96 -9.35 2.63
N GLN A 92 -0.37 -10.47 2.15
CA GLN A 92 0.61 -11.24 2.92
C GLN A 92 2.04 -10.75 2.67
N SER A 93 2.38 -10.48 1.43
CA SER A 93 3.73 -10.14 0.98
C SER A 93 3.95 -8.64 0.77
N GLY A 94 2.87 -7.85 0.70
CA GLY A 94 2.92 -6.43 0.36
C GLY A 94 3.35 -6.16 -1.09
N ARG A 95 3.39 -7.18 -1.94
CA ARG A 95 3.85 -7.06 -3.34
C ARG A 95 2.73 -6.62 -4.25
N PHE A 96 3.07 -5.87 -5.28
CA PHE A 96 2.15 -5.50 -6.35
C PHE A 96 2.80 -5.68 -7.72
N GLU A 97 1.95 -5.81 -8.73
CA GLU A 97 2.35 -5.93 -10.12
C GLU A 97 1.30 -5.28 -11.03
N GLY A 98 1.73 -4.62 -12.09
CA GLY A 98 0.81 -4.11 -13.11
C GLY A 98 1.48 -3.54 -14.35
N PRO A 99 0.73 -3.39 -15.45
CA PRO A 99 1.22 -2.79 -16.68
C PRO A 99 1.24 -1.25 -16.60
N VAL A 100 2.20 -0.66 -17.30
CA VAL A 100 2.34 0.78 -17.57
C VAL A 100 2.62 0.98 -19.05
N THR A 101 1.90 1.88 -19.70
CA THR A 101 2.10 2.18 -21.13
C THR A 101 3.06 3.37 -21.30
N LEU A 102 4.10 3.19 -22.11
CA LEU A 102 5.11 4.21 -22.43
C LEU A 102 4.88 4.79 -23.82
N GLY A 103 3.85 5.63 -23.97
CA GLY A 103 3.60 6.36 -25.22
C GLY A 103 3.47 5.50 -26.50
N GLY A 104 3.44 6.19 -27.64
CA GLY A 104 3.29 5.59 -28.96
C GLY A 104 4.63 5.31 -29.67
N PRO A 105 4.59 4.82 -30.92
CA PRO A 105 5.79 4.59 -31.72
C PRO A 105 6.66 5.84 -31.94
N GLN A 106 6.05 7.02 -31.93
CA GLN A 106 6.74 8.31 -32.04
C GLN A 106 7.63 8.65 -30.83
N ASP A 107 7.43 7.95 -29.70
CA ASP A 107 8.14 8.21 -28.45
C ASP A 107 9.34 7.29 -28.23
N VAL A 108 9.80 6.59 -29.27
CA VAL A 108 11.08 5.83 -29.23
C VAL A 108 12.24 6.79 -28.96
N ASP A 109 13.26 6.30 -28.25
CA ASP A 109 14.46 7.01 -27.79
C ASP A 109 14.23 8.07 -26.70
N TRP A 110 12.98 8.31 -26.29
CA TRP A 110 12.68 9.15 -25.14
C TRP A 110 12.91 8.42 -23.81
N ASP A 111 13.34 9.20 -22.82
CA ASP A 111 13.38 8.78 -21.42
C ASP A 111 12.01 8.94 -20.78
N PHE A 112 11.61 7.92 -20.04
CA PHE A 112 10.37 7.88 -19.27
C PHE A 112 10.66 7.69 -17.79
N ASP A 113 9.87 8.37 -16.96
CA ASP A 113 9.74 8.06 -15.55
C ASP A 113 8.50 7.17 -15.36
N ILE A 114 8.68 6.03 -14.72
CA ILE A 114 7.61 5.18 -14.22
C ILE A 114 7.52 5.38 -12.72
N ALA A 115 6.33 5.67 -12.22
CA ALA A 115 6.10 5.89 -10.80
C ALA A 115 5.09 4.91 -10.22
N ALA A 116 5.30 4.59 -8.95
CA ALA A 116 4.34 3.92 -8.11
C ALA A 116 4.10 4.81 -6.89
N VAL A 117 2.83 5.12 -6.60
CA VAL A 117 2.45 6.01 -5.50
C VAL A 117 1.51 5.32 -4.53
N LEU A 118 1.58 5.75 -3.27
CA LEU A 118 0.57 5.47 -2.26
C LEU A 118 -0.35 6.69 -2.15
N ALA A 119 -1.61 6.49 -2.51
CA ALA A 119 -2.65 7.50 -2.50
C ALA A 119 -3.61 7.22 -1.33
N ASP A 120 -3.94 8.26 -0.57
CA ASP A 120 -5.08 8.19 0.34
C ASP A 120 -6.41 8.09 -0.43
N THR A 121 -7.53 8.00 0.30
CA THR A 121 -8.86 7.86 -0.30
C THR A 121 -9.21 9.04 -1.22
N GLN A 122 -8.86 10.28 -0.87
CA GLN A 122 -9.18 11.45 -1.68
C GLN A 122 -8.37 11.46 -2.97
N ALA A 123 -7.06 11.23 -2.88
CA ALA A 123 -6.17 11.12 -4.03
C ALA A 123 -6.59 9.95 -4.94
N HIS A 124 -6.95 8.80 -4.36
CA HIS A 124 -7.44 7.64 -5.10
C HIS A 124 -8.67 7.98 -5.94
N THR A 125 -9.68 8.66 -5.35
CA THR A 125 -10.88 9.06 -6.09
C THR A 125 -10.52 9.97 -7.27
N GLN A 126 -9.63 10.95 -7.08
CA GLN A 126 -9.22 11.85 -8.17
C GLN A 126 -8.50 11.11 -9.30
N LEU A 127 -7.59 10.19 -8.97
CA LEU A 127 -6.89 9.37 -9.96
C LEU A 127 -7.86 8.42 -10.71
N LEU A 128 -8.82 7.84 -9.98
CA LEU A 128 -9.83 6.96 -10.55
C LEU A 128 -10.77 7.70 -11.51
N ASP A 129 -11.22 8.89 -11.12
CA ASP A 129 -12.11 9.72 -11.94
C ASP A 129 -11.39 10.22 -13.20
N TYR A 130 -10.13 10.65 -13.07
CA TYR A 130 -9.28 10.94 -14.22
C TYR A 130 -9.20 9.74 -15.15
N TRP A 131 -8.88 8.56 -14.63
CA TRP A 131 -8.69 7.36 -15.43
C TRP A 131 -9.97 6.94 -16.15
N LYS A 132 -11.10 6.93 -15.45
CA LYS A 132 -12.42 6.64 -16.04
C LYS A 132 -12.81 7.65 -17.12
N LYS A 133 -12.56 8.94 -16.89
CA LYS A 133 -12.82 9.98 -17.88
C LYS A 133 -11.94 9.76 -19.12
N ALA A 134 -10.65 9.58 -18.95
CA ALA A 134 -9.73 9.37 -20.06
C ALA A 134 -10.08 8.11 -20.88
N MET A 135 -10.50 7.03 -20.22
CA MET A 135 -10.98 5.80 -20.88
C MET A 135 -12.27 5.99 -21.68
N THR A 136 -13.15 6.90 -21.26
CA THR A 136 -14.44 7.15 -21.92
C THR A 136 -14.38 8.23 -22.99
N THR A 137 -13.54 9.26 -22.81
CA THR A 137 -13.47 10.41 -23.72
C THR A 137 -12.23 10.41 -24.61
N GLY A 138 -11.22 9.60 -24.31
CA GLY A 138 -9.91 9.65 -24.97
C GLY A 138 -9.05 10.88 -24.60
N ASP A 139 -9.47 11.68 -23.61
CA ASP A 139 -8.71 12.85 -23.14
C ASP A 139 -7.63 12.40 -22.14
N TRP A 140 -6.44 12.14 -22.66
CA TRP A 140 -5.27 11.69 -21.91
C TRP A 140 -4.30 12.83 -21.61
N ARG A 141 -4.77 14.05 -21.35
CA ARG A 141 -3.87 15.13 -20.92
C ARG A 141 -3.26 14.81 -19.55
N PRO A 142 -1.95 14.95 -19.36
CA PRO A 142 -1.32 14.64 -18.08
C PRO A 142 -1.76 15.65 -17.01
N ILE A 143 -1.72 15.21 -15.76
CA ILE A 143 -2.20 15.98 -14.60
C ILE A 143 -1.09 16.13 -13.56
N ASP A 144 -1.21 17.15 -12.72
CA ASP A 144 -0.45 17.20 -11.46
C ASP A 144 -0.86 16.03 -10.55
N LEU A 145 0.08 15.59 -9.71
CA LEU A 145 -0.27 14.63 -8.66
C LEU A 145 -1.28 15.27 -7.70
N PRO A 146 -2.37 14.57 -7.35
CA PRO A 146 -3.35 15.09 -6.41
C PRO A 146 -2.71 15.29 -5.03
N ARG A 147 -3.30 16.19 -4.23
CA ARG A 147 -3.01 16.21 -2.80
C ARG A 147 -3.46 14.88 -2.18
N GLY A 148 -2.68 14.33 -1.25
CA GLY A 148 -2.96 13.02 -0.65
C GLY A 148 -2.06 11.87 -1.14
N ILE A 149 -1.06 12.17 -1.97
CA ILE A 149 0.05 11.23 -2.22
C ILE A 149 0.96 11.20 -0.99
N GLN A 150 1.09 10.02 -0.38
CA GLN A 150 1.84 9.78 0.86
C GLN A 150 3.20 9.11 0.63
N GLY A 151 3.40 8.53 -0.55
CA GLY A 151 4.66 7.90 -0.94
C GLY A 151 4.80 7.88 -2.45
N LEU A 152 6.04 8.03 -2.93
CA LEU A 152 6.38 8.07 -4.34
C LEU A 152 7.71 7.32 -4.55
N ALA A 153 7.67 6.30 -5.41
CA ALA A 153 8.85 5.67 -5.97
C ALA A 153 8.87 5.94 -7.47
N VAL A 154 10.01 6.35 -8.01
CA VAL A 154 10.20 6.63 -9.44
C VAL A 154 11.40 5.85 -9.96
N VAL A 155 11.24 5.23 -11.12
CA VAL A 155 12.35 4.64 -11.88
C VAL A 155 12.37 5.23 -13.28
N LYS A 156 13.55 5.65 -13.73
CA LYS A 156 13.76 6.13 -15.08
C LYS A 156 14.11 4.96 -15.99
N VAL A 157 13.51 4.91 -17.17
CA VAL A 157 13.78 3.92 -18.23
C VAL A 157 13.91 4.62 -19.57
N LYS A 158 14.62 3.98 -20.52
CA LYS A 158 14.69 4.47 -21.90
C LYS A 158 13.85 3.58 -22.81
N LYS A 159 12.97 4.18 -23.61
CA LYS A 159 12.23 3.43 -24.62
C LYS A 159 13.11 3.23 -25.86
N THR A 160 13.22 1.99 -26.32
CA THR A 160 13.98 1.62 -27.53
C THR A 160 13.06 1.03 -28.58
N ARG A 161 13.54 0.97 -29.82
CA ARG A 161 12.87 0.22 -30.88
C ARG A 161 12.99 -1.29 -30.60
N ARG A 162 11.94 -2.04 -30.95
CA ARG A 162 11.94 -3.50 -30.96
C ARG A 162 12.73 -4.06 -32.13
#